data_AF-A0A7J8T6B8-F1
#
_entry.id   AF-A0A7J8T6B8-F1
#
_cell.length_a   1.000
_cell.length_b   1.000
_cell.length_c   1.000
_cell.angle_alpha   90.00
_cell.angle_beta   90.00
_cell.angle_gamma   90.00
#
_symmetry.space_group_name_H-M   'P 1'
#
loop_
_entity.id
_entity.type
_entity.pdbx_description
1 polymer ?
#
loop_
_entity_poly.entity_id
_entity_poly.type
_entity_poly.pdbx_seq_one_letter_code
_entity_poly.pdbx_strand_id
1 'polypeptide(L)' 'MEEEKMNLRLDMDVQKLKTEKLIKGKGKVEGDLNSLKTDYKKLHFSMRTTGLGKTSEQWCQEIQEERSRLIDGKGNS' A
#
# COMPACT_ATOMS: atom_id res chain seq x y z
N MET A 1 -51.61 15.13 -9.36
CA MET A 1 -51.45 15.41 -7.93
C MET A 1 -51.11 14.17 -7.08
N GLU A 2 -51.99 13.16 -6.95
CA GLU A 2 -51.66 11.94 -6.15
C GLU A 2 -50.47 11.16 -6.73
N GLU A 3 -50.46 10.91 -8.04
CA GLU A 3 -49.40 10.16 -8.75
C GLU A 3 -48.05 10.88 -8.70
N GLU A 4 -48.02 12.19 -8.91
CA GLU A 4 -46.80 13.01 -8.79
C GLU A 4 -46.22 12.97 -7.38
N LYS A 5 -47.09 12.99 -6.34
CA LYS A 5 -46.67 12.89 -4.94
C LYS A 5 -46.10 11.51 -4.62
N MET A 6 -46.63 10.45 -5.23
CA MET A 6 -46.07 9.10 -5.13
C MET A 6 -44.69 9.01 -5.82
N ASN A 7 -44.56 9.57 -7.02
CA ASN A 7 -43.28 9.59 -7.74
C ASN A 7 -42.20 10.34 -6.98
N LEU A 8 -42.53 11.50 -6.40
CA LEU A 8 -41.59 12.27 -5.57
C LEU A 8 -41.12 11.49 -4.33
N ARG A 9 -41.99 10.67 -3.72
CA ARG A 9 -41.62 9.80 -2.59
C ARG A 9 -40.65 8.71 -3.03
N LEU A 10 -40.93 8.06 -4.15
CA LEU A 10 -40.07 7.01 -4.71
C LEU A 10 -38.69 7.56 -5.08
N ASP A 11 -38.62 8.75 -5.69
CA ASP A 11 -37.35 9.40 -5.99
C ASP A 11 -36.55 9.73 -4.74
N MET A 12 -37.21 10.22 -3.68
CA MET A 12 -36.55 10.50 -2.41
C MET A 12 -35.97 9.22 -1.77
N ASP A 13 -36.71 8.11 -1.82
CA ASP A 13 -36.23 6.82 -1.31
C ASP A 13 -35.06 6.27 -2.13
N VAL A 14 -35.08 6.44 -3.46
CA VAL A 14 -33.95 6.10 -4.34
C VAL A 14 -32.72 6.93 -4.03
N GLN A 15 -32.87 8.25 -3.80
CA GLN A 15 -31.76 9.13 -3.43
C GLN A 15 -31.17 8.78 -2.07
N LYS A 16 -32.03 8.44 -1.10
CA LYS A 16 -31.60 7.98 0.22
C LYS A 16 -30.77 6.69 0.11
N LEU A 17 -31.27 5.71 -0.63
CA LEU A 17 -30.56 4.43 -0.83
C LEU A 17 -29.21 4.62 -1.54
N LYS A 18 -29.13 5.50 -2.55
CA LYS A 18 -27.87 5.84 -3.22
C LYS A 18 -26.87 6.46 -2.24
N THR A 19 -27.32 7.41 -1.42
CA THR A 19 -26.49 8.08 -0.41
C THR A 19 -25.94 7.10 0.62
N GLU A 20 -26.79 6.22 1.17
CA GLU A 20 -26.37 5.20 2.14
C GLU A 20 -25.32 4.24 1.57
N LYS A 21 -25.50 3.81 0.31
CA LYS A 21 -24.53 2.95 -0.38
C LYS A 21 -23.19 3.66 -0.57
N LEU A 22 -23.20 4.94 -0.92
CA LEU A 22 -21.99 5.75 -1.06
C LEU A 22 -21.25 5.92 0.27
N ILE A 23 -21.96 6.21 1.36
CA ILE A 23 -21.37 6.33 2.70
C ILE A 23 -20.71 5.02 3.12
N LYS A 24 -21.39 3.88 2.92
CA LYS A 24 -20.86 2.55 3.22
C LYS A 24 -19.61 2.24 2.39
N GLY A 25 -19.64 2.56 1.09
CA GLY A 25 -18.49 2.39 0.20
C GLY A 25 -17.29 3.23 0.63
N LYS A 26 -17.52 4.52 0.93
CA LYS A 26 -16.47 5.44 1.40
C LYS A 26 -15.84 4.97 2.71
N GLY A 27 -16.66 4.54 3.68
CA GLY A 27 -16.16 4.04 4.97
C GLY A 27 -15.27 2.81 4.83
N LYS A 28 -15.59 1.90 3.90
CA LYS A 28 -14.72 0.74 3.61
C LYS A 28 -13.37 1.17 3.03
N VAL A 29 -13.38 2.05 2.02
CA VAL A 29 -12.14 2.55 1.39
C VAL A 29 -11.27 3.31 2.39
N GLU A 30 -11.86 4.10 3.27
CA GLU A 30 -11.15 4.81 4.33
C GLU A 30 -10.54 3.85 5.36
N GLY A 31 -11.27 2.79 5.73
CA GLY A 31 -10.74 1.70 6.57
C GLY A 31 -9.55 0.99 5.93
N ASP A 32 -9.70 0.58 4.67
CA ASP A 32 -8.64 -0.09 3.90
C ASP A 32 -7.39 0.81 3.77
N LEU A 33 -7.57 2.11 3.52
CA LEU A 33 -6.50 3.10 3.46
C LEU A 33 -5.78 3.25 4.81
N ASN A 34 -6.52 3.30 5.91
CA ASN A 34 -5.94 3.40 7.25
C ASN A 34 -5.15 2.13 7.63
N SER A 35 -5.63 0.95 7.23
CA SER A 35 -4.88 -0.30 7.38
C SER A 35 -3.57 -0.24 6.59
N LEU A 36 -3.65 0.09 5.30
CA LEU A 36 -2.48 0.17 4.44
C LEU A 36 -1.44 1.17 4.96
N LYS A 37 -1.88 2.34 5.44
CA LYS A 37 -1.00 3.34 6.07
C LYS A 37 -0.30 2.78 7.31
N THR A 38 -0.99 1.97 8.10
CA THR A 38 -0.44 1.33 9.30
C THR A 38 0.58 0.25 8.92
N ASP A 39 0.26 -0.59 7.95
CA ASP A 39 1.14 -1.66 7.48
C ASP A 39 2.41 -1.10 6.82
N TYR A 40 2.27 -0.03 6.04
CA TYR A 40 3.41 0.70 5.48
C TYR A 40 4.33 1.27 6.57
N LYS A 41 3.77 1.91 7.60
CA LYS A 41 4.57 2.43 8.72
C LYS A 41 5.31 1.32 9.45
N LYS A 42 4.65 0.18 9.69
CA LYS A 42 5.27 -0.99 10.30
C LYS A 42 6.41 -1.50 9.43
N LEU A 43 6.19 -1.67 8.12
CA LEU A 43 7.24 -2.11 7.19
C LEU A 43 8.43 -1.15 7.19
N HIS A 44 8.20 0.15 7.05
CA HIS A 44 9.25 1.16 7.06
C HIS A 44 10.02 1.17 8.40
N PHE A 45 9.32 1.02 9.53
CA PHE A 45 9.96 0.91 10.84
C PHE A 45 10.80 -0.37 10.93
N SER A 46 10.23 -1.52 10.53
CA SER A 46 10.95 -2.78 10.44
C SER A 46 12.20 -2.65 9.57
N MET A 47 12.15 -2.00 8.40
CA MET A 47 13.32 -1.77 7.56
C MET A 47 14.40 -0.90 8.24
N ARG A 48 14.00 0.08 9.08
CA ARG A 48 14.94 0.87 9.88
C ARG A 48 15.54 0.07 11.05
N THR A 49 14.73 -0.73 11.75
CA THR A 49 15.14 -1.42 12.99
C THR A 49 15.75 -2.79 12.77
N THR A 50 15.29 -3.54 11.78
CA THR A 50 15.95 -4.81 11.41
C THR A 50 17.37 -4.56 10.94
N GLY A 51 17.69 -3.33 10.53
CA GLY A 51 18.95 -3.05 9.86
C GLY A 51 19.00 -3.91 8.61
N LEU A 52 18.96 -3.28 7.44
CA LEU A 52 19.93 -3.76 6.46
C LEU A 52 21.27 -3.69 7.20
N GLY A 53 21.74 -4.78 7.82
CA GLY A 53 22.83 -4.79 8.81
C GLY A 53 24.19 -4.38 8.23
N LYS A 54 24.15 -3.89 6.99
CA LYS A 54 25.19 -3.32 6.19
C LYS A 54 24.71 -1.96 5.68
N THR A 55 25.49 -0.91 5.91
CA THR A 55 25.31 0.37 5.21
C THR A 55 25.41 0.15 3.70
N SER A 56 24.91 1.09 2.89
CA SER A 56 25.05 1.00 1.42
C SER A 56 26.51 0.82 0.98
N GLU A 57 27.45 1.34 1.78
CA GLU A 57 28.89 1.23 1.55
C GLU A 57 29.40 -0.20 1.79
N GLN A 58 28.92 -0.86 2.85
CA GLN A 58 29.22 -2.27 3.12
C GLN A 58 28.68 -3.20 2.03
N TRP A 59 27.55 -2.85 1.38
CA TRP A 59 27.07 -3.58 0.20
C TRP A 59 27.97 -3.38 -1.03
N CYS A 60 28.40 -2.14 -1.29
CA CYS A 60 29.33 -1.86 -2.38
C CYS A 60 30.66 -2.59 -2.21
N GLN A 61 31.17 -2.67 -0.98
CA GLN A 61 32.41 -3.34 -0.65
C GLN A 61 32.33 -4.86 -0.88
N GLU A 62 31.23 -5.50 -0.46
CA GLU A 62 31.03 -6.94 -0.68
C GLU A 62 30.89 -7.29 -2.17
N ILE A 63 30.22 -6.44 -2.96
CA ILE A 63 30.14 -6.60 -4.42
C ILE A 63 31.51 -6.43 -5.07
N GLN A 64 32.37 -5.54 -4.57
CA GLN A 64 33.75 -5.38 -5.07
C GLN A 64 34.63 -6.57 -4.71
N GLU A 65 34.56 -7.08 -3.47
CA GLU A 65 35.30 -8.27 -3.04
C GLU A 65 34.91 -9.50 -3.86
N GLU A 66 33.62 -9.68 -4.15
CA GLU A 66 33.14 -10.78 -5.00
C GLU A 66 33.63 -10.65 -6.45
N ARG A 67 33.64 -9.43 -7.02
CA ARG A 67 34.21 -9.18 -8.35
C ARG A 67 35.70 -9.47 -8.40
N SER A 68 36.46 -9.08 -7.39
CA SER A 68 37.90 -9.38 -7.29
C SER A 68 38.16 -10.88 -7.19
N ARG A 69 37.38 -11.61 -6.36
CA ARG A 69 37.47 -13.08 -6.27
C ARG A 69 37.25 -13.78 -7.62
N LEU A 70 36.31 -13.30 -8.42
CA LEU A 70 36.03 -13.84 -9.76
C LEU A 70 37.11 -13.52 -10.79
N ILE A 71 37.81 -12.39 -10.64
CA ILE A 71 38.93 -12.00 -11.50
C ILE A 71 40.17 -12.82 -11.15
N ASP A 72 40.46 -12.99 -9.86
CA ASP A 72 41.61 -13.77 -9.38
C ASP A 72 41.45 -15.28 -9.63
N GLY A 73 40.21 -15.81 -9.56
CA GLY A 73 39.90 -17.20 -9.89
C GLY A 73 39.98 -17.55 -11.38
N LYS A 74 39.99 -16.53 -12.27
CA LYS A 74 40.06 -16.72 -13.73
C LYS A 74 41.49 -16.76 -14.27
N GLY A 75 42.49 -16.47 -13.43
CA GLY A 75 43.92 -16.50 -13.79
C GLY A 75 44.62 -17.83 -13.54
N ASN A 76 43.92 -18.82 -12.96
CA ASN A 76 44.50 -20.12 -12.57
C ASN A 76 43.85 -21.33 -13.26
N SER A 77 43.25 -21.15 -14.44
CA SER A 77 42.70 -22.27 -15.24
C SER A 77 43.19 -22.26 -16.68
#